data_AF-A0A699TNQ0-F1
#
_entry.id   AF-A0A699TNQ0-F1
#
_cell.length_a   1.000
_cell.length_b   1.000
_cell.length_c   1.000
_cell.angle_alpha   90.00
_cell.angle_beta   90.00
_cell.angle_gamma   90.00
#
_symmetry.space_group_name_H-M   'P 1'
#
loop_
_entity.id
_entity.type
_entity.pdbx_description
1 polymer ?
#
loop_
_entity_poly.entity_id
_entity_poly.type
_entity_poly.pdbx_seq_one_letter_code
_entity_poly.pdbx_strand_id
1 'polypeptide(L)'
;MSRDVITVGSPMRIPLLYRGLPNDIYSLIDSNETAKDLWDALTRQMRGFEYGELDRKSTILYEYETFKDIEGEQFLDTYLHYLQVVNDLKKCGYKKDNCELNYKFLNNLQQEWK
;
A
#
# COMPACT_ATOMS: atom_id res chain seq x y z
N MET A 1 14.46 -16.64 -57.95
CA MET A 1 14.05 -17.81 -57.15
C MET A 1 15.06 -17.97 -56.02
N SER A 2 14.70 -17.63 -54.80
CA SER A 2 15.27 -18.25 -53.59
C SER A 2 14.22 -18.10 -52.49
N ARG A 3 13.90 -19.22 -51.85
CA ARG A 3 12.83 -19.38 -50.87
C ARG A 3 13.48 -19.32 -49.50
N ASP A 4 13.06 -18.39 -48.64
CA ASP A 4 13.26 -18.54 -47.21
C ASP A 4 11.91 -18.67 -46.52
N VAL A 5 11.78 -19.81 -45.87
CA VAL A 5 10.62 -20.37 -45.19
C VAL A 5 10.51 -19.69 -43.83
N ILE A 6 9.45 -18.92 -43.60
CA ILE A 6 9.14 -18.38 -42.28
C ILE A 6 8.40 -19.46 -41.50
N THR A 7 9.12 -20.08 -40.58
CA THR A 7 8.63 -21.11 -39.66
C THR A 7 7.47 -20.60 -38.81
N VAL A 8 6.44 -21.43 -38.75
CA VAL A 8 5.21 -21.35 -37.97
C VAL A 8 5.52 -21.31 -36.46
N GLY A 9 4.91 -20.39 -35.70
CA GLY A 9 4.82 -20.52 -34.24
C GLY A 9 5.11 -19.28 -33.38
N SER A 10 4.30 -18.22 -33.48
CA SER A 10 4.23 -17.21 -32.41
C SER A 10 2.79 -16.75 -32.24
N PRO A 11 2.14 -17.03 -31.09
CA PRO A 11 0.89 -16.37 -30.76
C PRO A 11 1.18 -14.87 -30.65
N MET A 12 0.36 -14.06 -31.33
CA MET A 12 0.46 -12.61 -31.41
C MET A 12 0.79 -11.98 -30.05
N ARG A 13 2.05 -11.59 -29.86
CA ARG A 13 2.46 -10.75 -28.72
C ARG A 13 1.93 -9.34 -28.96
N ILE A 14 0.85 -8.97 -28.28
CA ILE A 14 0.35 -7.59 -28.25
C ILE A 14 1.36 -6.75 -27.43
N PRO A 15 2.13 -5.82 -28.04
CA PRO A 15 3.28 -5.17 -27.38
C PRO A 15 2.91 -4.14 -26.29
N LEU A 16 1.61 -3.91 -26.04
CA LEU A 16 1.13 -2.84 -25.16
C LEU A 16 0.98 -3.26 -23.68
N LEU A 17 0.91 -4.57 -23.39
CA LEU A 17 0.75 -5.05 -22.01
C LEU A 17 2.06 -5.03 -21.19
N TYR A 18 3.22 -4.97 -21.87
CA TYR A 18 4.56 -5.15 -21.27
C TYR A 18 5.06 -4.00 -20.39
N ARG A 19 4.50 -2.79 -20.50
CA ARG A 19 4.95 -1.65 -19.68
C ARG A 19 4.10 -1.36 -18.44
N GLY A 20 2.92 -2.00 -18.33
CA GLY A 20 1.97 -1.71 -17.25
C GLY A 20 1.77 -2.86 -16.26
N LEU A 21 2.15 -4.09 -16.61
CA LEU A 21 2.00 -5.24 -15.73
C LEU A 21 3.28 -5.49 -14.94
N PRO A 22 3.21 -5.58 -13.60
CA PRO A 22 4.37 -5.88 -12.78
C PRO A 22 4.89 -7.32 -13.04
N ASN A 23 6.20 -7.51 -12.85
CA ASN A 23 6.94 -8.71 -13.25
C ASN A 23 6.43 -10.01 -12.58
N ASP A 24 5.83 -9.88 -11.41
CA ASP A 24 5.17 -10.95 -10.65
C ASP A 24 3.97 -11.55 -11.42
N ILE A 25 3.22 -10.72 -12.15
CA ILE A 25 2.10 -11.20 -12.98
C ILE A 25 2.61 -12.06 -14.15
N TYR A 26 3.76 -11.71 -14.74
CA TYR A 26 4.38 -12.52 -15.80
C TYR A 26 4.81 -13.89 -15.30
N SER A 27 5.43 -13.97 -14.11
CA SER A 27 5.76 -15.26 -13.50
C SER A 27 4.53 -16.07 -13.12
N LEU A 28 3.41 -15.42 -12.77
CA LEU A 28 2.15 -16.10 -12.50
C LEU A 28 1.56 -16.72 -13.77
N ILE A 29 1.62 -16.01 -14.90
CA ILE A 29 1.12 -16.52 -16.19
C ILE A 29 1.95 -17.72 -16.67
N ASP A 30 3.28 -17.68 -16.50
CA ASP A 30 4.18 -18.73 -16.99
C ASP A 30 4.15 -20.01 -16.14
N SER A 31 3.70 -19.92 -14.88
CA SER A 31 3.68 -21.05 -13.93
C SER A 31 2.34 -21.78 -13.83
N ASN A 32 1.27 -21.29 -14.48
CA ASN A 32 -0.06 -21.89 -14.42
C ASN A 32 -0.45 -22.52 -15.77
N GLU A 33 -0.78 -23.81 -15.75
CA GLU A 33 -1.08 -24.59 -16.97
C GLU A 33 -2.48 -24.33 -17.52
N THR A 34 -3.44 -23.93 -16.67
CA THR A 34 -4.83 -23.67 -17.08
C THR A 34 -5.28 -22.26 -16.76
N ALA A 35 -6.21 -21.74 -17.58
CA ALA A 35 -6.83 -20.43 -17.34
C ALA A 35 -7.56 -20.36 -15.99
N LYS A 36 -8.04 -21.49 -15.48
CA LYS A 36 -8.69 -21.57 -14.18
C LYS A 36 -7.67 -21.39 -13.05
N ASP A 37 -6.53 -22.08 -13.11
CA ASP A 37 -5.49 -21.98 -12.09
C ASP A 37 -4.88 -20.56 -12.06
N LEU A 38 -4.70 -19.95 -13.24
CA LEU A 38 -4.28 -18.55 -13.36
C LEU A 38 -5.27 -17.59 -12.70
N TRP A 39 -6.58 -17.76 -12.95
CA TRP A 39 -7.62 -16.92 -12.34
C TRP A 39 -7.68 -17.09 -10.82
N ASP A 40 -7.56 -18.33 -10.33
CA ASP A 40 -7.53 -18.62 -8.89
C ASP A 40 -6.27 -18.04 -8.22
N ALA A 41 -5.11 -18.13 -8.88
CA ALA A 41 -3.85 -17.55 -8.38
C ALA A 41 -3.91 -16.02 -8.32
N LEU A 42 -4.42 -15.36 -9.37
CA LEU A 42 -4.63 -13.91 -9.39
C LEU A 42 -5.61 -13.48 -8.29
N THR A 43 -6.73 -14.20 -8.15
CA THR A 43 -7.73 -13.90 -7.12
C THR A 43 -7.14 -14.01 -5.71
N ARG A 44 -6.29 -15.02 -5.45
CA ARG A 44 -5.57 -15.17 -4.18
C ARG A 44 -4.57 -14.03 -3.95
N GLN A 45 -3.81 -13.65 -4.97
CA GLN A 45 -2.82 -12.58 -4.87
C GLN A 45 -3.48 -11.22 -4.62
N MET A 46 -4.55 -10.90 -5.35
CA MET A 46 -5.31 -9.66 -5.16
C MET A 46 -5.90 -9.58 -3.75
N ARG A 47 -6.47 -10.68 -3.24
CA ARG A 47 -6.92 -10.75 -1.84
C ARG A 47 -5.79 -10.49 -0.85
N GLY A 48 -4.60 -11.07 -1.09
CA GLY A 48 -3.42 -10.83 -0.24
C GLY A 48 -3.01 -9.35 -0.21
N PHE A 49 -3.07 -8.66 -1.35
CA PHE A 49 -2.80 -7.23 -1.42
C PHE A 49 -3.85 -6.41 -0.66
N GLU A 50 -5.14 -6.70 -0.82
CA GLU A 50 -6.23 -6.04 -0.08
C GLU A 50 -6.07 -6.22 1.44
N TYR A 51 -5.76 -7.43 1.91
CA TYR A 51 -5.52 -7.67 3.34
C TYR A 51 -4.30 -6.90 3.85
N GLY A 52 -3.20 -6.85 3.09
CA GLY A 52 -2.02 -6.06 3.46
C GLY A 52 -2.29 -4.56 3.51
N GLU A 53 -3.10 -4.03 2.59
CA GLU A 53 -3.52 -2.63 2.63
C GLU A 53 -4.43 -2.33 3.83
N LEU A 54 -5.39 -3.22 4.13
CA LEU A 54 -6.26 -3.08 5.29
C LEU A 54 -5.50 -3.16 6.60
N ASP A 55 -4.56 -4.09 6.71
CA ASP A 55 -3.68 -4.24 7.88
C ASP A 55 -2.87 -2.97 8.11
N ARG A 56 -2.20 -2.45 7.06
CA ARG A 56 -1.45 -1.19 7.15
C ARG A 56 -2.33 -0.01 7.57
N LYS A 57 -3.54 0.11 7.02
CA LYS A 57 -4.50 1.16 7.43
C LYS A 57 -4.90 1.02 8.90
N SER A 58 -5.13 -0.20 9.35
CA SER A 58 -5.45 -0.52 10.75
C SER A 58 -4.31 -0.14 11.69
N THR A 59 -3.06 -0.47 11.35
CA THR A 59 -1.87 -0.12 12.14
C THR A 59 -1.73 1.39 12.31
N ILE A 60 -1.86 2.15 11.23
CA ILE A 60 -1.74 3.62 11.26
C ILE A 60 -2.87 4.25 12.07
N LEU A 61 -4.11 3.74 11.93
CA LEU A 61 -5.24 4.20 12.72
C LEU A 61 -5.03 3.91 14.21
N TYR A 62 -4.54 2.72 14.55
CA TYR A 62 -4.23 2.34 15.92
C TYR A 62 -3.20 3.29 16.53
N GLU A 63 -2.08 3.54 15.83
CA GLU A 63 -1.03 4.45 16.30
C GLU A 63 -1.57 5.86 16.58
N TYR A 64 -2.44 6.38 15.70
CA TYR A 64 -3.12 7.66 15.94
C TYR A 64 -4.08 7.63 17.14
N GLU A 65 -4.86 6.55 17.28
CA GLU A 65 -5.83 6.43 18.37
C GLU A 65 -5.15 6.30 19.73
N THR A 66 -4.02 5.61 19.79
CA THR A 66 -3.23 5.41 21.00
C THR A 66 -2.09 6.40 21.18
N PHE A 67 -1.99 7.43 20.34
CA PHE A 67 -0.92 8.42 20.40
C PHE A 67 -0.88 9.07 21.79
N LYS A 68 0.29 9.06 22.40
CA LYS A 68 0.62 9.76 23.64
C LYS A 68 2.03 10.31 23.51
N ASP A 69 2.28 11.43 24.16
CA ASP A 69 3.64 11.91 24.29
C ASP A 69 4.47 11.01 25.22
N ILE A 70 5.79 11.06 25.02
CA ILE A 70 6.75 10.24 25.73
C ILE A 70 7.41 11.10 26.81
N GLU A 71 7.50 10.57 28.03
CA GLU A 71 8.11 11.28 29.14
C GLU A 71 9.59 11.54 28.90
N GLY A 72 9.97 12.82 29.02
CA GLY A 72 11.34 13.29 28.78
C GLY A 72 11.69 13.56 27.32
N GLU A 73 10.76 13.39 26.36
CA GLU A 73 10.96 13.89 24.99
C GLU A 73 10.81 15.41 24.92
N GLN A 74 11.50 16.02 23.94
CA GLN A 74 11.28 17.44 23.65
C GLN A 74 9.93 17.61 22.96
N PHE A 75 9.21 18.67 23.32
CA PHE A 75 7.92 19.01 22.69
C PHE A 75 7.97 19.02 21.15
N LEU A 76 9.09 19.49 20.57
CA LEU A 76 9.27 19.52 19.13
C LEU A 76 9.34 18.10 18.52
N ASP A 77 10.01 17.17 19.19
CA ASP A 77 10.13 15.78 18.73
C ASP A 77 8.76 15.08 18.76
N THR A 78 8.01 15.26 19.85
CA THR A 78 6.63 14.77 19.98
C THR A 78 5.71 15.36 18.90
N TYR A 79 5.83 16.66 18.61
CA TYR A 79 5.05 17.31 17.56
C TYR A 79 5.41 16.75 16.17
N LEU A 80 6.69 16.54 15.89
CA LEU A 80 7.15 15.96 14.62
C LEU A 80 6.65 14.52 14.43
N HIS A 81 6.69 13.69 15.49
CA HIS A 81 6.12 12.34 15.46
C HIS A 81 4.61 12.37 15.22
N TYR A 82 3.89 13.25 15.92
CA TYR A 82 2.45 13.43 15.69
C TYR A 82 2.13 13.81 14.23
N LEU A 83 2.90 14.73 13.64
CA LEU A 83 2.74 15.12 12.24
C LEU A 83 2.99 13.96 11.28
N GLN A 84 3.93 13.07 11.57
CA GLN A 84 4.17 11.87 10.77
C GLN A 84 2.95 10.94 10.78
N VAL A 85 2.41 10.65 11.97
CA VAL A 85 1.20 9.81 12.14
C VAL A 85 0.00 10.41 11.40
N VAL A 86 -0.20 11.73 11.51
CA VAL A 86 -1.28 12.43 10.80
C VAL A 86 -1.10 12.40 9.28
N ASN A 87 0.13 12.55 8.79
CA ASN A 87 0.41 12.47 7.36
C ASN A 87 0.14 11.07 6.82
N ASP A 88 0.49 10.02 7.57
CA ASP A 88 0.24 8.64 7.17
C ASP A 88 -1.25 8.28 7.20
N LEU A 89 -2.00 8.79 8.18
CA LEU A 89 -3.47 8.72 8.16
C LEU A 89 -4.07 9.33 6.89
N LYS A 90 -3.60 10.53 6.50
CA LYS A 90 -4.07 11.21 5.28
C LYS A 90 -3.74 10.40 4.02
N LYS A 91 -2.54 9.81 3.94
CA LYS A 91 -2.16 8.91 2.83
C LYS A 91 -3.06 7.67 2.76
N CYS A 92 -3.53 7.17 3.89
CA CYS A 92 -4.48 6.06 3.97
C CYS A 92 -5.93 6.42 3.57
N GLY A 93 -6.20 7.71 3.30
CA GLY A 93 -7.50 8.22 2.88
C GLY A 93 -8.41 8.68 4.03
N TYR A 94 -7.92 8.70 5.26
CA TYR A 94 -8.68 9.24 6.39
C TYR A 94 -8.74 10.77 6.30
N LYS A 95 -9.95 11.31 6.37
CA LYS A 95 -10.20 12.75 6.40
C LYS A 95 -10.53 13.16 7.83
N LYS A 96 -9.68 14.01 8.40
CA LYS A 96 -9.90 14.68 9.68
C LYS A 96 -9.66 16.17 9.48
N ASP A 97 -10.49 17.00 10.09
CA ASP A 97 -10.27 18.44 10.05
C ASP A 97 -9.17 18.85 11.03
N ASN A 98 -8.61 20.03 10.83
CA ASN A 98 -7.48 20.49 11.65
C ASN A 98 -7.88 20.72 13.11
N CYS A 99 -9.14 21.07 13.42
CA CYS A 99 -9.58 21.26 14.79
C CYS A 99 -9.63 19.91 15.52
N GLU A 100 -10.12 18.85 14.88
CA GLU A 100 -10.10 17.50 15.44
C GLU A 100 -8.67 17.03 15.74
N LEU A 101 -7.77 17.20 14.78
CA LEU A 101 -6.36 16.83 14.93
C LEU A 101 -5.69 17.62 16.07
N ASN A 102 -5.85 18.94 16.09
CA ASN A 102 -5.27 19.79 17.12
C ASN A 102 -5.83 19.46 18.51
N TYR A 103 -7.14 19.24 18.63
CA TYR A 103 -7.76 18.87 19.89
C TYR A 103 -7.22 17.54 20.41
N LYS A 104 -7.03 16.55 19.53
CA LYS A 104 -6.47 15.25 19.93
C LYS A 104 -5.01 15.38 20.39
N PHE A 105 -4.21 16.14 19.66
CA PHE A 105 -2.81 16.39 20.04
C PHE A 105 -2.74 17.00 21.45
N LEU A 106 -3.45 18.10 21.69
CA LEU A 106 -3.42 18.81 22.98
C LEU A 106 -3.88 17.96 24.16
N ASN A 107 -4.87 17.08 23.97
CA ASN A 107 -5.35 16.21 25.06
C ASN A 107 -4.34 15.13 25.46
N ASN A 108 -3.51 14.69 24.51
CA ASN A 108 -2.54 13.62 24.67
C ASN A 108 -1.13 14.12 25.03
N LEU A 109 -0.97 15.43 25.26
CA LEU A 109 0.23 15.99 25.87
C LEU A 109 0.27 15.72 27.37
N GLN A 110 1.48 15.73 27.92
CA GLN A 110 1.78 15.68 29.34
C GLN A 110 1.23 16.91 30.05
N GLN A 111 0.97 16.73 31.34
CA GLN A 111 0.45 17.79 32.20
C GLN A 111 1.40 19.00 32.28
N GLU A 112 2.70 18.79 32.05
CA GLU A 112 3.72 19.84 32.03
C GLU A 112 3.52 20.84 30.87
N TRP A 113 2.82 20.41 29.81
CA TRP A 113 2.57 21.20 28.59
C TRP A 113 1.10 21.59 28.42
N LYS A 114 0.24 21.26 29.39
CA LYS A 114 -1.19 21.66 29.44
C LYS A 114 -1.37 22.98 30.14
#